data_AF-A0A1I7U1F8-F1
#
_entry.id   AF-A0A1I7U1F8-F1
#
_cell.length_a   1.000
_cell.length_b   1.000
_cell.length_c   1.000
_cell.angle_alpha   90.00
_cell.angle_beta   90.00
_cell.angle_gamma   90.00
#
_symmetry.space_group_name_H-M   'P 1'
#
loop_
_entity.id
_entity.type
_entity.pdbx_description
1 polymer ?
#
loop_
_entity_poly.entity_id
_entity_poly.type
_entity_poly.pdbx_seq_one_letter_code
_entity_poly.pdbx_strand_id
1 'polypeptide(L)'
;MNFLLLLSLIGITVAVYSGGRHFSSSEEYGRPSRPRPPNRPPSRPRPPPARGCESGWMTFNRPQGTWCVKVFWGPIIWNAAQNACGALGAKLTGLQDANERMQVANAGRALSLQYGGGLQEIIIDGIRRPECPRRNSCPKLTTFQWTDGHTTGTDGFYWPGQEPNAMFTPGRGLQSVIIMHISPRDGMIARYGYPHGSLDDAYFNGNHNMHACGKRPS
;
A
#
# COMPACT_ATOMS: atom_id res chain seq x y z
N MET A 1 -40.15 17.27 28.39
CA MET A 1 -40.63 18.30 27.43
C MET A 1 -40.36 17.78 26.03
N ASN A 2 -41.43 17.62 25.27
CA ASN A 2 -41.50 17.01 23.94
C ASN A 2 -41.08 17.96 22.81
N PHE A 3 -41.05 17.38 21.59
CA PHE A 3 -41.13 17.93 20.23
C PHE A 3 -39.79 18.13 19.50
N LEU A 4 -39.58 17.70 18.25
CA LEU A 4 -40.31 16.81 17.33
C LEU A 4 -39.34 16.45 16.18
N LEU A 5 -39.39 15.20 15.69
CA LEU A 5 -38.87 14.81 14.38
C LEU A 5 -39.70 15.46 13.27
N LEU A 6 -39.07 15.88 12.17
CA LEU A 6 -39.74 16.11 10.89
C LEU A 6 -39.14 15.18 9.84
N LEU A 7 -39.85 14.08 9.61
CA LEU A 7 -39.75 13.21 8.45
C LEU A 7 -40.51 13.88 7.28
N SER A 8 -39.84 14.08 6.16
CA SER A 8 -40.47 14.51 4.90
C SER A 8 -40.70 13.30 4.01
N LEU A 9 -41.96 12.89 3.89
CA LEU A 9 -42.48 11.88 2.95
C LEU A 9 -43.30 12.59 1.86
N ILE A 10 -42.81 12.58 0.62
CA ILE A 10 -43.55 12.84 -0.62
C ILE A 10 -42.79 12.07 -1.70
N GLY A 11 -43.33 11.23 -2.59
CA GLY A 11 -44.67 10.76 -2.90
C GLY A 11 -44.48 9.77 -4.06
N ILE A 12 -45.19 8.64 -4.02
CA ILE A 12 -45.13 7.57 -5.02
C ILE A 12 -46.03 7.93 -6.20
N THR A 13 -45.53 7.83 -7.43
CA THR A 13 -46.37 7.60 -8.61
C THR A 13 -45.75 6.50 -9.47
N VAL A 14 -46.40 5.33 -9.45
CA VAL A 14 -46.16 4.21 -10.36
C VAL A 14 -47.12 4.39 -11.53
N ALA A 15 -46.61 4.49 -12.75
CA ALA A 15 -47.41 4.40 -13.96
C ALA A 15 -47.33 2.96 -14.50
N VAL A 16 -48.41 2.21 -14.34
CA VAL A 16 -48.64 0.90 -14.97
C VAL A 16 -49.32 1.17 -16.32
N TYR A 17 -48.62 0.94 -17.42
CA TYR A 17 -49.25 0.82 -18.74
C TYR A 17 -49.45 -0.66 -19.05
N SER A 18 -50.73 -1.03 -19.10
CA SER A 18 -51.24 -2.33 -19.55
C SER A 18 -51.59 -2.26 -21.03
N GLY A 19 -51.35 -3.36 -21.75
CA GLY A 19 -52.12 -3.71 -22.95
C GLY A 19 -51.43 -3.47 -24.29
N GLY A 20 -51.13 -4.57 -24.99
CA GLY A 20 -50.75 -4.53 -26.41
C GLY A 20 -50.16 -5.84 -26.90
N ARG A 21 -50.97 -6.91 -26.97
CA ARG A 21 -50.62 -8.11 -27.74
C ARG A 21 -50.76 -7.78 -29.22
N HIS A 22 -49.66 -7.77 -29.97
CA HIS A 22 -49.67 -7.85 -31.43
C HIS A 22 -49.00 -9.15 -31.87
N PHE A 23 -49.80 -10.01 -32.48
CA PHE A 23 -49.38 -11.17 -33.25
C PHE A 23 -49.17 -10.67 -34.68
N SER A 24 -47.99 -10.89 -35.27
CA SER A 24 -47.80 -10.74 -36.71
C SER A 24 -46.90 -11.85 -37.23
N SER A 25 -47.48 -12.62 -38.14
CA SER A 25 -46.91 -13.75 -38.85
C SER A 25 -46.01 -13.31 -40.01
N SER A 26 -45.02 -14.16 -40.30
CA SER A 26 -44.35 -14.44 -41.59
C SER A 26 -43.91 -13.30 -42.51
N GLU A 27 -42.61 -13.25 -42.82
CA GLU A 27 -42.12 -13.64 -44.16
C GLU A 27 -40.60 -13.79 -44.21
N GLU A 28 -40.19 -14.91 -44.80
CA GLU A 28 -38.82 -15.35 -45.04
C GLU A 28 -38.37 -14.80 -46.40
N TYR A 29 -37.38 -13.89 -46.39
CA TYR A 29 -36.69 -13.47 -47.60
C TYR A 29 -35.17 -13.56 -47.40
N GLY A 30 -34.54 -14.39 -48.25
CA GLY A 30 -33.14 -14.76 -48.20
C GLY A 30 -32.19 -13.57 -48.29
N ARG A 31 -31.20 -13.55 -47.38
CA ARG A 31 -30.08 -12.61 -47.42
C ARG A 31 -28.88 -13.25 -48.16
N PRO A 32 -28.19 -12.52 -49.04
CA PRO A 32 -26.99 -13.02 -49.70
C PRO A 32 -25.82 -13.14 -48.72
N SER A 33 -25.07 -14.23 -48.86
CA SER A 33 -23.90 -14.60 -48.07
C SER A 33 -22.79 -13.54 -48.14
N ARG A 34 -22.47 -12.89 -47.02
CA ARG A 34 -21.29 -12.02 -46.89
C ARG A 34 -20.00 -12.87 -46.80
N PRO A 35 -18.88 -12.44 -47.42
CA PRO A 35 -17.59 -13.11 -47.27
C PRO A 35 -17.09 -13.11 -45.82
N ARG A 36 -16.54 -14.25 -45.39
CA ARG A 36 -15.96 -14.50 -44.06
C ARG A 36 -14.71 -13.63 -43.86
N PRO A 37 -14.56 -12.88 -42.74
CA PRO A 37 -13.34 -12.17 -42.44
C PRO A 37 -12.17 -13.15 -42.18
N PRO A 38 -10.92 -12.77 -42.50
CA PRO A 38 -9.76 -13.62 -42.26
C PRO A 38 -9.49 -13.80 -40.76
N ASN A 39 -8.93 -14.97 -40.44
CA ASN A 39 -8.61 -15.47 -39.11
C ASN A 39 -8.18 -14.39 -38.09
N ARG A 40 -8.97 -14.29 -37.01
CA ARG A 40 -8.57 -13.58 -35.79
C ARG A 40 -7.31 -14.27 -35.23
N PRO A 41 -6.22 -13.54 -34.96
CA PRO A 41 -5.05 -14.11 -34.29
C PRO A 41 -5.45 -14.69 -32.93
N PRO A 42 -4.84 -15.80 -32.49
CA PRO A 42 -5.19 -16.43 -31.23
C PRO A 42 -5.06 -15.43 -30.09
N SER A 43 -6.12 -15.29 -29.30
CA SER A 43 -6.14 -14.46 -28.10
C SER A 43 -5.00 -14.91 -27.19
N ARG A 44 -4.07 -13.99 -26.89
CA ARG A 44 -3.11 -14.20 -25.80
C ARG A 44 -3.88 -14.61 -24.54
N PRO A 45 -3.45 -15.66 -23.82
CA PRO A 45 -4.07 -16.03 -22.56
C PRO A 45 -4.16 -14.80 -21.67
N ARG A 46 -5.38 -14.47 -21.23
CA ARG A 46 -5.58 -13.44 -20.22
C ARG A 46 -4.73 -13.84 -19.00
N PRO A 47 -3.92 -12.92 -18.44
CA PRO A 47 -3.20 -13.20 -17.20
C PRO A 47 -4.19 -13.78 -16.19
N PRO A 48 -3.80 -14.79 -15.40
CA PRO A 48 -4.65 -15.30 -14.34
C PRO A 48 -5.15 -14.12 -13.50
N PRO A 49 -6.44 -14.08 -13.13
CA PRO A 49 -6.93 -13.05 -12.22
C PRO A 49 -6.04 -13.08 -10.97
N ALA A 50 -5.61 -11.91 -10.51
CA ALA A 50 -4.77 -11.76 -9.34
C ALA A 50 -5.40 -12.54 -8.19
N ARG A 51 -4.73 -13.61 -7.73
CA ARG A 51 -5.08 -14.25 -6.47
C ARG A 51 -4.85 -13.17 -5.41
N GLY A 52 -5.92 -12.75 -4.74
CA GLY A 52 -5.82 -11.79 -3.65
C GLY A 52 -4.88 -12.32 -2.57
N CYS A 53 -4.37 -11.42 -1.73
CA CYS A 53 -3.49 -11.83 -0.65
C CYS A 53 -4.24 -12.68 0.38
N GLU A 54 -3.49 -13.55 1.06
CA GLU A 54 -4.01 -14.34 2.17
C GLU A 54 -4.58 -13.46 3.30
N SER A 55 -5.46 -14.04 4.12
CA SER A 55 -6.18 -13.30 5.15
C SER A 55 -5.23 -12.51 6.07
N GLY A 56 -5.59 -11.25 6.32
CA GLY A 56 -4.81 -10.33 7.16
C GLY A 56 -3.60 -9.69 6.46
N TRP A 57 -3.38 -9.94 5.17
CA TRP A 57 -2.41 -9.21 4.35
C TRP A 57 -3.12 -8.22 3.43
N MET A 58 -2.63 -6.98 3.40
CA MET A 58 -3.07 -5.96 2.45
C MET A 58 -2.65 -6.35 1.04
N THR A 59 -3.53 -6.13 0.06
CA THR A 59 -3.25 -6.42 -1.35
C THR A 59 -2.93 -5.12 -2.10
N PHE A 60 -1.74 -5.03 -2.68
CA PHE A 60 -1.35 -3.95 -3.57
C PHE A 60 -1.14 -4.46 -4.98
N ASN A 61 -1.74 -3.80 -5.97
CA ASN A 61 -1.53 -4.11 -7.38
C ASN A 61 -0.46 -3.18 -7.93
N ARG A 62 0.79 -3.63 -7.87
CA ARG A 62 1.94 -2.86 -8.36
C ARG A 62 2.18 -3.15 -9.84
N PRO A 63 2.94 -2.31 -10.57
CA PRO A 63 3.27 -2.56 -11.98
C PRO A 63 4.00 -3.90 -12.22
N GLN A 64 4.73 -4.40 -11.23
CA GLN A 64 5.50 -5.65 -11.32
C GLN A 64 4.67 -6.89 -10.91
N GLY A 65 3.44 -6.68 -10.43
CA GLY A 65 2.54 -7.74 -9.97
C GLY A 65 1.88 -7.42 -8.62
N THR A 66 0.95 -8.29 -8.23
CA THR A 66 0.31 -8.22 -6.92
C THR A 66 1.34 -8.47 -5.81
N TRP A 67 1.27 -7.65 -4.77
CA TRP A 67 2.16 -7.69 -3.62
C TRP A 67 1.33 -7.65 -2.32
N CYS A 68 1.69 -8.51 -1.38
CA CYS A 68 1.00 -8.71 -0.12
C CYS A 68 1.81 -8.12 1.01
N VAL A 69 1.22 -7.19 1.78
CA VAL A 69 1.92 -6.52 2.87
C VAL A 69 1.21 -6.69 4.21
N LYS A 70 1.97 -6.91 5.28
CA LYS A 70 1.45 -6.96 6.64
C LYS A 70 2.43 -6.32 7.62
N VAL A 71 1.88 -5.60 8.60
CA VAL A 71 2.65 -5.00 9.71
C VAL A 71 2.58 -5.94 10.91
N PHE A 72 3.72 -6.16 11.54
CA PHE A 72 3.89 -7.03 12.70
C PHE A 72 4.35 -6.21 13.91
N TRP A 73 3.93 -6.64 15.10
CA TRP A 73 4.28 -6.02 16.38
C TRP A 73 5.36 -6.84 17.11
N GLY A 74 6.25 -6.15 17.80
CA GLY A 74 7.25 -6.73 18.69
C GLY A 74 8.55 -5.92 18.71
N PRO A 75 9.26 -5.86 19.86
CA PRO A 75 10.57 -5.24 19.92
C PRO A 75 11.52 -5.84 18.89
N ILE A 76 12.09 -5.00 18.02
CA ILE A 76 12.86 -5.47 16.87
C ILE A 76 13.88 -4.44 16.39
N ILE A 77 14.97 -4.94 15.82
CA ILE A 77 15.98 -4.17 15.08
C ILE A 77 15.96 -4.58 13.61
N TRP A 78 16.58 -3.80 12.72
CA TRP A 78 16.46 -4.02 11.27
C TRP A 78 16.88 -5.42 10.81
N ASN A 79 18.02 -5.94 11.27
CA ASN A 79 18.49 -7.28 10.91
C ASN A 79 17.53 -8.38 11.39
N ALA A 80 16.95 -8.22 12.59
CA ALA A 80 15.97 -9.16 13.11
C ALA A 80 14.65 -9.10 12.34
N ALA A 81 14.24 -7.91 11.88
CA ALA A 81 13.07 -7.72 11.04
C ALA A 81 13.20 -8.38 9.67
N GLN A 82 14.38 -8.30 9.05
CA GLN A 82 14.67 -9.06 7.82
C GLN A 82 14.48 -10.57 8.03
N ASN A 83 15.03 -11.12 9.12
CA ASN A 83 14.89 -12.53 9.45
C ASN A 83 13.44 -12.92 9.75
N ALA A 84 12.70 -12.08 10.48
CA ALA A 84 11.29 -12.29 10.80
C ALA A 84 10.43 -12.34 9.53
N CYS A 85 10.64 -11.43 8.58
CA CYS A 85 9.97 -11.49 7.29
C CYS A 85 10.41 -12.74 6.49
N GLY A 86 11.71 -13.06 6.50
CA GLY A 86 12.25 -14.24 5.81
C GLY A 86 11.58 -15.55 6.25
N ALA A 87 11.31 -15.71 7.55
CA ALA A 87 10.60 -16.87 8.09
C ALA A 87 9.17 -17.04 7.56
N LEU A 88 8.57 -15.99 6.99
CA LEU A 88 7.24 -15.98 6.37
C LEU A 88 7.28 -16.13 4.84
N GLY A 89 8.47 -16.37 4.26
CA GLY A 89 8.68 -16.31 2.82
C GLY A 89 8.53 -14.89 2.27
N ALA A 90 8.76 -13.88 3.12
CA ALA A 90 8.64 -12.47 2.81
C ALA A 90 9.98 -11.75 2.99
N LYS A 91 10.01 -10.46 2.68
CA LYS A 91 11.10 -9.54 3.00
C LYS A 91 10.54 -8.33 3.73
N LEU A 92 11.37 -7.48 4.35
CA LEU A 92 10.91 -6.13 4.62
C LEU A 92 10.37 -5.54 3.30
N THR A 93 9.25 -4.83 3.37
CA THR A 93 8.61 -4.29 2.15
C THR A 93 9.05 -2.86 1.89
N GLY A 94 9.29 -2.53 0.63
CA GLY A 94 9.28 -1.15 0.16
C GLY A 94 7.86 -0.65 -0.06
N LEU A 95 7.74 0.61 -0.50
CA LEU A 95 6.47 1.30 -0.76
C LEU A 95 6.42 1.75 -2.22
N GLN A 96 5.42 1.31 -2.99
CA GLN A 96 5.35 1.64 -4.41
C GLN A 96 4.97 3.10 -4.66
N ASP A 97 4.06 3.64 -3.85
CA ASP A 97 3.53 4.99 -3.99
C ASP A 97 3.05 5.56 -2.64
N ALA A 98 2.59 6.82 -2.66
CA ALA A 98 2.10 7.52 -1.47
C ALA A 98 0.84 6.88 -0.86
N ASN A 99 -0.03 6.26 -1.66
CA ASN A 99 -1.24 5.60 -1.18
C ASN A 99 -0.87 4.31 -0.43
N GLU A 100 0.01 3.48 -0.98
CA GLU A 100 0.56 2.32 -0.29
C GLU A 100 1.26 2.72 1.02
N ARG A 101 2.09 3.77 0.99
CA ARG A 101 2.72 4.33 2.20
C ARG A 101 1.70 4.64 3.30
N MET A 102 0.62 5.35 2.95
CA MET A 102 -0.40 5.72 3.94
C MET A 102 -1.21 4.52 4.43
N GLN A 103 -1.46 3.51 3.59
CA GLN A 103 -2.14 2.29 4.02
C GLN A 103 -1.29 1.47 5.00
N VAL A 104 0.02 1.33 4.74
CA VAL A 104 0.95 0.69 5.68
C VAL A 104 1.04 1.48 6.99
N ALA A 105 1.09 2.81 6.92
CA ALA A 105 1.10 3.67 8.10
C ALA A 105 -0.18 3.48 8.95
N ASN A 106 -1.35 3.49 8.30
CA ASN A 106 -2.64 3.30 8.95
C ASN A 106 -2.76 1.91 9.59
N ALA A 107 -2.25 0.86 8.92
CA ALA A 107 -2.20 -0.49 9.47
C ALA A 107 -1.31 -0.55 10.73
N GLY A 108 -0.14 0.08 10.72
CA GLY A 108 0.71 0.16 11.91
C GLY A 108 0.10 0.98 13.04
N ARG A 109 -0.66 2.04 12.74
CA ARG A 109 -1.42 2.77 13.77
C ARG A 109 -2.52 1.92 14.39
N ALA A 110 -3.31 1.23 13.57
CA ALA A 110 -4.35 0.33 14.05
C ALA A 110 -3.75 -0.79 14.93
N LEU A 111 -2.59 -1.31 14.54
CA LEU A 111 -1.85 -2.29 15.34
C LEU A 111 -1.33 -1.66 16.65
N SER A 112 -0.71 -0.49 16.60
CA SER A 112 -0.24 0.26 17.78
C SER A 112 -1.34 0.42 18.83
N LEU A 113 -2.56 0.80 18.41
CA LEU A 113 -3.71 0.98 19.32
C LEU A 113 -4.11 -0.31 20.04
N GLN A 114 -3.85 -1.49 19.47
CA GLN A 114 -4.10 -2.78 20.12
C GLN A 114 -3.08 -3.09 21.23
N TYR A 115 -1.91 -2.43 21.21
CA TYR A 115 -0.80 -2.62 22.15
C TYR A 115 -0.55 -1.38 23.02
N GLY A 116 -1.61 -0.62 23.33
CA GLY A 116 -1.54 0.54 24.23
C GLY A 116 -1.28 1.88 23.53
N GLY A 117 -1.06 1.88 22.22
CA GLY A 117 -0.99 3.09 21.40
C GLY A 117 0.32 3.86 21.54
N GLY A 118 0.20 5.19 21.41
CA GLY A 118 1.34 6.11 21.48
C GLY A 118 2.09 6.32 20.17
N LEU A 119 3.18 7.07 20.25
CA LEU A 119 4.08 7.31 19.14
C LEU A 119 4.83 6.02 18.81
N GLN A 120 4.78 5.60 17.55
CA GLN A 120 5.44 4.40 17.09
C GLN A 120 6.15 4.63 15.75
N GLU A 121 6.98 3.66 15.39
CA GLU A 121 7.73 3.64 14.14
C GLU A 121 7.66 2.21 13.56
N ILE A 122 7.59 2.11 12.23
CA ILE A 122 7.62 0.83 11.51
C ILE A 122 8.94 0.73 10.76
N ILE A 123 9.68 -0.36 10.95
CA ILE A 123 10.80 -0.70 10.07
C ILE A 123 10.26 -1.15 8.72
N ILE A 124 10.72 -0.52 7.65
CA ILE A 124 10.42 -0.92 6.27
C ILE A 124 11.73 -1.22 5.52
N ASP A 125 11.61 -1.71 4.29
CA ASP A 125 12.77 -1.93 3.43
C ASP A 125 13.44 -0.61 3.07
N GLY A 126 14.69 -0.69 2.64
CA GLY A 126 15.43 0.44 2.14
C GLY A 126 16.79 0.56 2.80
N ILE A 127 17.82 0.64 1.98
CA ILE A 127 19.20 0.85 2.40
C ILE A 127 19.74 2.14 1.79
N ARG A 128 20.45 2.92 2.59
CA ARG A 128 21.16 4.11 2.12
C ARG A 128 22.19 3.69 1.08
N ARG A 129 22.19 4.36 -0.06
CA ARG A 129 23.18 4.14 -1.11
C ARG A 129 24.58 4.53 -0.61
N PRO A 130 25.62 3.69 -0.81
CA PRO A 130 26.99 3.99 -0.38
C PRO A 130 27.54 5.30 -0.94
N GLU A 131 27.13 5.68 -2.16
CA GLU A 131 27.48 6.93 -2.82
C GLU A 131 26.79 8.17 -2.20
N CYS A 132 25.87 7.98 -1.25
CA CYS A 132 25.17 9.04 -0.52
C CYS A 132 25.53 9.08 0.99
N PRO A 133 26.82 9.23 1.36
CA PRO A 133 27.30 8.99 2.73
C PRO A 133 26.98 10.12 3.72
N ARG A 134 26.50 11.27 3.24
CA ARG A 134 26.15 12.43 4.06
C ARG A 134 24.84 13.03 3.58
N ARG A 135 24.28 13.90 4.40
CA ARG A 135 23.17 14.75 4.01
C ARG A 135 23.54 15.56 2.76
N ASN A 136 22.64 15.61 1.78
CA ASN A 136 22.80 16.31 0.50
C ASN A 136 23.90 15.76 -0.43
N SER A 137 24.53 14.61 -0.13
CA SER A 137 25.38 13.93 -1.11
C SER A 137 24.59 13.51 -2.36
N CYS A 138 23.29 13.25 -2.18
CA CYS A 138 22.35 12.91 -3.23
C CYS A 138 21.02 13.65 -3.01
N PRO A 139 20.19 13.80 -4.05
CA PRO A 139 18.79 14.18 -3.88
C PRO A 139 18.08 13.27 -2.86
N LYS A 140 17.15 13.83 -2.09
CA LYS A 140 16.45 13.09 -1.00
C LYS A 140 15.84 11.78 -1.49
N LEU A 141 15.12 11.83 -2.61
CA LEU A 141 14.40 10.68 -3.17
C LEU A 141 15.32 9.59 -3.74
N THR A 142 16.58 9.89 -4.00
CA THR A 142 17.55 8.93 -4.54
C THR A 142 18.58 8.48 -3.52
N THR A 143 18.51 8.97 -2.28
CA THR A 143 19.47 8.64 -1.22
C THR A 143 19.38 7.18 -0.76
N PHE A 144 18.21 6.58 -0.85
CA PHE A 144 17.95 5.19 -0.48
C PHE A 144 17.56 4.36 -1.70
N GLN A 145 17.73 3.04 -1.58
CA GLN A 145 17.26 2.07 -2.56
C GLN A 145 16.48 0.95 -1.86
N TRP A 146 15.38 0.52 -2.48
CA TRP A 146 14.67 -0.69 -2.07
C TRP A 146 15.54 -1.93 -2.35
N THR A 147 15.47 -2.91 -1.46
CA THR A 147 16.20 -4.19 -1.52
C THR A 147 15.27 -5.41 -1.47
N ASP A 148 13.96 -5.20 -1.38
CA ASP A 148 12.94 -6.26 -1.42
C ASP A 148 12.89 -6.98 -2.78
N GLY A 149 13.41 -6.37 -3.84
CA GLY A 149 13.43 -6.92 -5.20
C GLY A 149 12.07 -6.86 -5.91
N HIS A 150 11.12 -6.09 -5.40
CA HIS A 150 9.80 -5.89 -6.01
C HIS A 150 9.41 -4.41 -6.13
N THR A 151 9.74 -3.59 -5.13
CA THR A 151 9.43 -2.17 -5.13
C THR A 151 10.37 -1.44 -6.10
N THR A 152 9.82 -0.61 -6.97
CA THR A 152 10.61 0.21 -7.92
C THR A 152 10.24 1.68 -7.82
N GLY A 153 11.12 2.55 -8.28
CA GLY A 153 10.88 4.00 -8.28
C GLY A 153 10.96 4.60 -6.88
N THR A 154 10.50 5.84 -6.77
CA THR A 154 10.69 6.68 -5.57
C THR A 154 9.39 7.25 -5.03
N ASP A 155 8.24 6.93 -5.64
CA ASP A 155 6.96 7.59 -5.37
C ASP A 155 6.40 7.26 -3.98
N GLY A 156 6.88 6.16 -3.38
CA GLY A 156 6.62 5.80 -1.99
C GLY A 156 7.46 6.56 -0.97
N PHE A 157 8.47 7.32 -1.38
CA PHE A 157 9.28 8.11 -0.44
C PHE A 157 8.61 9.44 -0.07
N TYR A 158 8.63 9.77 1.21
CA TYR A 158 8.27 11.09 1.71
C TYR A 158 9.09 11.42 2.95
N TRP A 159 10.04 12.33 2.77
CA TRP A 159 10.98 12.73 3.79
C TRP A 159 10.61 14.11 4.35
N PRO A 160 10.14 14.19 5.60
CA PRO A 160 9.75 15.45 6.22
C PRO A 160 11.01 16.22 6.66
N GLY A 161 10.88 17.54 6.77
CA GLY A 161 11.92 18.39 7.38
C GLY A 161 13.33 18.14 6.82
N GLN A 162 14.25 17.72 7.70
CA GLN A 162 15.65 17.50 7.36
C GLN A 162 15.97 16.08 6.87
N GLU A 163 14.97 15.19 6.83
CA GLU A 163 15.21 13.80 6.45
C GLU A 163 15.43 13.61 4.94
N PRO A 164 16.15 12.55 4.55
CA PRO A 164 17.00 11.73 5.41
C PRO A 164 18.28 12.49 5.79
N ASN A 165 18.61 12.54 7.08
CA ASN A 165 19.62 13.46 7.61
C ASN A 165 21.03 12.87 7.70
N ALA A 166 21.20 11.54 7.54
CA ALA A 166 22.48 10.85 7.56
C ALA A 166 23.26 11.07 8.86
N MET A 167 22.61 11.02 10.03
CA MET A 167 23.30 11.19 11.30
C MET A 167 24.30 10.07 11.53
N PHE A 168 25.53 10.44 11.89
CA PHE A 168 26.55 9.50 12.34
C PHE A 168 26.67 9.54 13.86
N THR A 169 26.67 8.37 14.48
CA THR A 169 26.91 8.23 15.92
C THR A 169 27.98 7.17 16.18
N PRO A 170 29.07 7.51 16.91
CA PRO A 170 30.07 6.53 17.33
C PRO A 170 29.41 5.30 17.98
N GLY A 171 29.80 4.10 17.56
CA GLY A 171 29.24 2.83 18.04
C GLY A 171 27.91 2.41 17.39
N ARG A 172 27.20 3.29 16.68
CA ARG A 172 25.99 2.93 15.90
C ARG A 172 26.18 3.03 14.39
N GLY A 173 27.15 3.83 13.95
CA GLY A 173 27.43 4.10 12.55
C GLY A 173 26.53 5.20 11.97
N LEU A 174 26.32 5.15 10.67
CA LEU A 174 25.47 6.07 9.92
C LEU A 174 24.01 5.57 9.94
N GLN A 175 23.04 6.49 10.00
CA GLN A 175 21.65 6.16 9.74
C GLN A 175 21.48 5.72 8.27
N SER A 176 21.25 4.43 8.06
CA SER A 176 21.36 3.76 6.76
C SER A 176 20.21 2.80 6.46
N VAL A 177 19.19 2.73 7.32
CA VAL A 177 17.95 1.98 7.10
C VAL A 177 16.74 2.92 7.22
N ILE A 178 15.54 2.48 6.83
CA ILE A 178 14.35 3.33 6.83
C ILE A 178 13.36 2.89 7.91
N ILE A 179 12.81 3.88 8.60
CA ILE A 179 11.61 3.75 9.42
C ILE A 179 10.50 4.66 8.91
N MET A 180 9.27 4.34 9.29
CA MET A 180 8.08 5.15 9.04
C MET A 180 7.46 5.62 10.36
N HIS A 181 7.23 6.93 10.48
CA HIS A 181 6.65 7.59 11.65
C HIS A 181 5.13 7.41 11.74
N ILE A 182 4.66 6.95 12.90
CA ILE A 182 3.25 6.65 13.17
C ILE A 182 2.69 7.60 14.23
N SER A 183 1.63 8.31 13.88
CA SER A 183 0.91 9.15 14.83
C SER A 183 0.04 8.28 15.76
N PRO A 184 -0.21 8.71 17.00
CA PRO A 184 -0.96 7.91 17.96
C PRO A 184 -2.45 7.78 17.60
N ARG A 185 -2.98 8.72 16.81
CA ARG A 185 -4.38 8.78 16.34
C ARG A 185 -4.51 9.78 15.19
N ASP A 186 -5.69 9.82 14.56
CA ASP A 186 -6.01 10.81 13.52
C ASP A 186 -5.85 12.25 14.02
N GLY A 187 -5.39 13.14 13.14
CA GLY A 187 -5.18 14.56 13.44
C GLY A 187 -3.98 14.87 14.34
N MET A 188 -3.25 13.87 14.84
CA MET A 188 -2.05 14.07 15.66
C MET A 188 -0.78 13.93 14.82
N ILE A 189 0.26 14.67 15.21
CA ILE A 189 1.62 14.55 14.69
C ILE A 189 2.31 13.28 15.24
N ALA A 190 3.23 12.74 14.45
CA ALA A 190 4.13 11.66 14.85
C ALA A 190 5.39 12.22 15.55
N ARG A 191 6.40 11.36 15.76
CA ARG A 191 7.65 11.75 16.45
C ARG A 191 8.32 12.91 15.70
N TYR A 192 9.00 13.77 16.44
CA TYR A 192 9.70 14.96 15.92
C TYR A 192 8.81 16.01 15.21
N GLY A 193 7.49 15.95 15.43
CA GLY A 193 6.55 16.86 14.77
C GLY A 193 6.27 16.50 13.31
N TYR A 194 6.63 15.28 12.89
CA TYR A 194 6.47 14.87 11.51
C TYR A 194 5.06 14.35 11.21
N PRO A 195 4.58 14.49 9.95
CA PRO A 195 3.31 13.93 9.54
C PRO A 195 3.25 12.40 9.68
N HIS A 196 2.05 11.87 9.88
CA HIS A 196 1.82 10.42 9.85
C HIS A 196 2.28 9.81 8.52
N GLY A 197 2.91 8.64 8.59
CA GLY A 197 3.39 7.89 7.43
C GLY A 197 4.64 8.50 6.78
N SER A 198 5.26 9.51 7.39
CA SER A 198 6.51 10.07 6.90
C SER A 198 7.71 9.19 7.22
N LEU A 199 8.75 9.26 6.38
CA LEU A 199 9.92 8.41 6.48
C LEU A 199 11.08 9.13 7.15
N ASP A 200 11.95 8.35 7.78
CA ASP A 200 13.16 8.81 8.46
C ASP A 200 14.25 7.75 8.33
N ASP A 201 15.50 8.18 8.30
CA ASP A 201 16.62 7.24 8.33
C ASP A 201 16.97 6.85 9.77
N ALA A 202 17.32 5.59 9.95
CA ALA A 202 17.62 5.02 11.26
C ALA A 202 18.90 4.18 11.22
N TYR A 203 19.41 3.85 12.39
CA TYR A 203 20.56 2.97 12.55
C TYR A 203 20.11 1.51 12.42
N PHE A 204 20.98 0.64 11.92
CA PHE A 204 20.72 -0.81 11.85
C PHE A 204 20.36 -1.43 13.21
N ASN A 205 20.93 -0.90 14.29
CA ASN A 205 20.68 -1.33 15.67
C ASN A 205 19.65 -0.47 16.42
N GLY A 206 18.82 0.31 15.70
CA GLY A 206 17.68 1.01 16.29
C GLY A 206 16.59 0.05 16.76
N ASN A 207 16.14 0.20 18.00
CA ASN A 207 15.02 -0.56 18.54
C ASN A 207 13.71 0.11 18.13
N HIS A 208 12.81 -0.68 17.54
CA HIS A 208 11.45 -0.28 17.18
C HIS A 208 10.46 -1.37 17.61
N ASN A 209 9.16 -1.09 17.54
CA ASN A 209 8.12 -2.04 17.95
C ASN A 209 7.35 -2.65 16.78
N MET A 210 7.65 -2.25 15.54
CA MET A 210 6.95 -2.75 14.37
C MET A 210 7.87 -2.88 13.17
N HIS A 211 7.49 -3.80 12.28
CA HIS A 211 8.10 -3.97 10.97
C HIS A 211 7.04 -4.37 9.95
N ALA A 212 7.21 -4.00 8.68
CA ALA A 212 6.31 -4.38 7.61
C ALA A 212 6.97 -5.38 6.66
N CYS A 213 6.33 -6.53 6.46
CA CYS A 213 6.80 -7.56 5.54
C CYS A 213 5.97 -7.55 4.26
N GLY A 214 6.62 -7.93 3.15
CA GLY A 214 6.04 -8.00 1.81
C GLY A 214 6.37 -9.32 1.11
N LYS A 215 5.41 -9.91 0.40
CA LYS A 215 5.61 -11.10 -0.45
C LYS A 215 4.64 -11.17 -1.62
N ARG A 216 4.91 -12.04 -2.59
CA ARG A 216 3.93 -12.39 -3.64
C ARG A 216 2.76 -13.19 -3.03
N PRO A 217 1.57 -13.16 -3.64
CA PRO A 217 0.47 -14.03 -3.23
C PRO A 217 0.86 -15.51 -3.24
N SER A 218 0.37 -16.26 -2.25
CA SER A 218 0.56 -17.70 -2.08
C SER A 218 -0.24 -18.52 -3.12
#